data_AF-A0A853FZW4-F1
#
_entry.id   AF-A0A853FZW4-F1
#
_cell.length_a   1.000
_cell.length_b   1.000
_cell.length_c   1.000
_cell.angle_alpha   90.00
_cell.angle_beta   90.00
_cell.angle_gamma   90.00
#
_symmetry.space_group_name_H-M   'P 1'
#
loop_
_entity.id
_entity.type
_entity.pdbx_description
1 polymer ?
#
loop_
_entity_poly.entity_id
_entity_poly.type
_entity_poly.pdbx_seq_one_letter_code
_entity_poly.pdbx_strand_id
1 'polypeptide(L)'
;MALPIWTDQQVLNQLNSGLTWKQAVITYRFAQDGSELNFQEGEAAGFTSFTAVQQQFAHIAMALWDELIPQTLQFTNGPKADIDFSNTTTAIGYAHAYYPPQGSAYFNTNSDTWTPYIGGNGFMTFVHEMGHLLGLDHMGDYNGADNKGASSWQDSTVWSVMSYYGPSERTGHGDVAWADWMGMDGVLHRPQTPMINDIMAIQHMYGAAEARGGNTIYGFGSTVTGLTADVYDFSVNLNPILTIYDSGGVDTLNLSGWGTDSHVDLRPGNFSSANGMTNNIGIARGVLIENVITGAGNDSITVNAANNVIDGGAGIDRVFFSGDFFNYKISYDLGSRQYTVADNTGAEGANVLVNIELAGFKNYNANVNDITPGVHRFFNAQSGAHLFTSNNDEASAVLDMGGFQYEGLAFERLLNMTDSIAVHRFFNSANGDHFLTADANEVAHLRALDGGYQYEGVAFQAYGSQVDDALTALHRFSNNETGVHFYTADAAEAEAVKLSGYWQDEGIAFYVVG
;
A
#
# COMPACT_ATOMS: atom_id res chain seq x y z
N MET A 1 18.93 -9.16 23.26
CA MET A 1 18.22 -7.87 23.41
C MET A 1 18.58 -7.13 22.16
N ALA A 2 17.60 -6.56 21.45
CA ALA A 2 17.88 -5.84 20.21
C ALA A 2 19.01 -4.83 20.41
N LEU A 3 19.90 -4.75 19.43
CA LEU A 3 20.96 -3.75 19.38
C LEU A 3 20.35 -2.34 19.29
N PRO A 4 21.14 -1.28 19.57
CA PRO A 4 20.65 0.08 19.48
C PRO A 4 20.06 0.39 18.09
N ILE A 5 18.92 1.07 18.09
CA ILE A 5 18.34 1.65 16.88
C ILE A 5 19.11 2.92 16.55
N TRP A 6 19.76 2.94 15.40
CA TRP A 6 20.49 4.11 14.91
C TRP A 6 19.56 5.15 14.31
N THR A 7 19.99 6.40 14.35
CA THR A 7 19.39 7.48 13.56
C THR A 7 19.85 7.38 12.10
N ASP A 8 19.11 8.01 11.17
CA ASP A 8 19.50 8.08 9.75
C ASP A 8 20.92 8.62 9.56
N GLN A 9 21.32 9.63 10.35
CA GLN A 9 22.68 10.18 10.29
C GLN A 9 23.75 9.16 10.72
N GLN A 10 23.45 8.30 11.71
CA GLN A 10 24.39 7.26 12.14
C GLN A 10 24.53 6.16 11.09
N VAL A 11 23.41 5.72 10.50
CA VAL A 11 23.42 4.78 9.36
C VAL A 11 24.22 5.36 8.19
N LEU A 12 23.96 6.62 7.84
CA LEU A 12 24.68 7.30 6.76
C LEU A 12 26.19 7.39 7.03
N ASN A 13 26.59 7.75 8.26
CA ASN A 13 28.00 7.82 8.64
C ASN A 13 28.69 6.45 8.56
N GLN A 14 27.95 5.35 8.76
CA GLN A 14 28.47 4.00 8.66
C GLN A 14 28.60 3.55 7.21
N LEU A 15 27.60 3.82 6.37
CA LEU A 15 27.58 3.38 4.97
C LEU A 15 28.44 4.24 4.05
N ASN A 16 28.75 5.49 4.41
CA ASN A 16 29.45 6.40 3.52
C ASN A 16 30.96 6.37 3.74
N SER A 17 31.71 5.71 2.85
CA SER A 17 33.18 5.67 2.89
C SER A 17 33.86 7.02 2.68
N GLY A 18 33.12 8.02 2.18
CA GLY A 18 33.65 9.31 1.72
C GLY A 18 34.28 9.27 0.33
N LEU A 19 34.37 8.10 -0.31
CA LEU A 19 34.92 7.92 -1.65
C LEU A 19 33.79 7.90 -2.68
N THR A 20 33.92 8.74 -3.72
CA THR A 20 32.89 8.89 -4.76
C THR A 20 33.52 9.16 -6.12
N TRP A 21 32.86 8.68 -7.18
CA TRP A 21 33.16 9.13 -8.54
C TRP A 21 32.77 10.60 -8.72
N LYS A 22 33.55 11.34 -9.52
CA LYS A 22 33.31 12.78 -9.76
C LYS A 22 32.81 13.09 -11.17
N GLN A 23 32.99 12.17 -12.10
CA GLN A 23 32.50 12.31 -13.47
C GLN A 23 30.98 12.08 -13.58
N ALA A 24 30.37 12.68 -14.59
CA ALA A 24 28.94 12.52 -14.88
C ALA A 24 28.60 11.16 -15.52
N VAL A 25 29.56 10.55 -16.21
CA VAL A 25 29.41 9.23 -16.83
C VAL A 25 30.48 8.32 -16.26
N ILE A 26 30.07 7.29 -15.53
CA ILE A 26 30.95 6.28 -14.95
C ILE A 26 30.89 5.07 -15.86
N THR A 27 32.00 4.78 -16.53
CA THR A 27 32.06 3.68 -17.49
C THR A 27 32.37 2.36 -16.79
N TYR A 28 31.71 1.28 -17.21
CA TYR A 28 32.04 -0.07 -16.75
C TYR A 28 32.26 -1.05 -17.91
N ARG A 29 33.08 -2.07 -17.69
CA ARG A 29 33.29 -3.16 -18.66
C ARG A 29 33.53 -4.51 -17.98
N PHE A 30 33.44 -5.56 -18.79
CA PHE A 30 33.86 -6.91 -18.40
C PHE A 30 35.22 -7.20 -19.02
N ALA A 31 36.24 -7.35 -18.17
CA ALA A 31 37.61 -7.56 -18.64
C ALA A 31 37.74 -8.87 -19.43
N GLN A 32 38.44 -8.80 -20.55
CA GLN A 32 38.70 -9.92 -21.46
C GLN A 32 40.09 -10.51 -21.25
N ASP A 33 41.01 -9.73 -20.68
CA ASP A 33 42.37 -10.15 -20.38
C ASP A 33 42.82 -9.60 -19.02
N GLY A 34 43.58 -10.38 -18.26
CA GLY A 34 44.07 -9.95 -16.95
C GLY A 34 44.92 -8.67 -17.02
N SER A 35 45.68 -8.46 -18.10
CA SER A 35 46.49 -7.23 -18.27
C SER A 35 45.66 -5.94 -18.37
N GLU A 36 44.35 -6.06 -18.55
CA GLU A 36 43.42 -4.92 -18.57
C GLU A 36 43.11 -4.38 -17.18
N LEU A 37 43.40 -5.14 -16.12
CA LEU A 37 42.96 -4.88 -14.75
C LEU A 37 44.06 -4.24 -13.88
N ASN A 38 43.61 -3.44 -12.92
CA ASN A 38 44.47 -2.83 -11.92
C ASN A 38 44.45 -3.66 -10.62
N PHE A 39 45.24 -4.73 -10.61
CA PHE A 39 45.33 -5.66 -9.48
C PHE A 39 46.05 -5.06 -8.27
N GLN A 40 45.53 -5.33 -7.07
CA GLN A 40 46.17 -4.91 -5.81
C GLN A 40 46.77 -6.10 -5.05
N GLU A 41 46.14 -7.27 -5.13
CA GLU A 41 46.45 -8.42 -4.27
C GLU A 41 46.87 -9.68 -5.06
N GLY A 42 47.10 -9.53 -6.36
CA GLY A 42 47.62 -10.60 -7.23
C GLY A 42 46.54 -11.42 -7.91
N GLU A 43 45.32 -10.89 -8.00
CA GLU A 43 44.14 -11.55 -8.58
C GLU A 43 44.35 -11.97 -10.04
N ALA A 44 45.31 -11.35 -10.73
CA ALA A 44 45.73 -11.65 -12.10
C ALA A 44 45.99 -13.13 -12.37
N ALA A 45 46.59 -13.82 -11.40
CA ALA A 45 47.01 -15.20 -11.57
C ALA A 45 45.82 -16.17 -11.71
N GLY A 46 44.66 -15.81 -11.14
CA GLY A 46 43.42 -16.60 -11.20
C GLY A 46 42.39 -16.05 -12.17
N PHE A 47 42.72 -15.04 -12.97
CA PHE A 47 41.76 -14.31 -13.80
C PHE A 47 40.98 -15.22 -14.75
N THR A 48 39.67 -15.02 -14.80
CA THR A 48 38.82 -15.44 -15.92
C THR A 48 37.78 -14.36 -16.24
N SER A 49 37.43 -14.24 -17.52
CA SER A 49 36.37 -13.32 -17.94
C SER A 49 34.99 -13.75 -17.44
N PHE A 50 34.09 -12.79 -17.31
CA PHE A 50 32.68 -13.07 -17.04
C PHE A 50 32.04 -13.91 -18.15
N THR A 51 31.26 -14.90 -17.73
CA THR A 51 30.37 -15.63 -18.65
C THR A 51 29.25 -14.71 -19.16
N ALA A 52 28.59 -15.06 -20.27
CA ALA A 52 27.46 -14.29 -20.78
C ALA A 52 26.32 -14.12 -19.74
N VAL A 53 26.11 -15.14 -18.89
CA VAL A 53 25.13 -15.07 -17.80
C VAL A 53 25.56 -14.06 -16.75
N GLN A 54 26.83 -14.08 -16.32
CA GLN A 54 27.35 -13.08 -15.37
C GLN A 54 27.23 -11.65 -15.91
N GLN A 55 27.55 -11.44 -17.19
CA GLN A 55 27.42 -10.13 -17.84
C GLN A 55 25.96 -9.64 -17.81
N GLN A 56 25.00 -10.52 -18.11
CA GLN A 56 23.58 -10.18 -18.05
C GLN A 56 23.16 -9.71 -16.65
N PHE A 57 23.50 -10.45 -15.60
CA PHE A 57 23.09 -10.09 -14.24
C PHE A 57 23.87 -8.90 -13.68
N ALA A 58 25.13 -8.72 -14.07
CA ALA A 58 25.88 -7.51 -13.76
C ALA A 58 25.27 -6.27 -14.41
N HIS A 59 24.76 -6.37 -15.65
CA HIS A 59 24.02 -5.27 -16.28
C HIS A 59 22.74 -4.90 -15.52
N ILE A 60 21.97 -5.89 -15.06
CA ILE A 60 20.76 -5.64 -14.26
C ILE A 60 21.14 -4.94 -12.95
N ALA A 61 22.14 -5.46 -12.23
CA ALA A 61 22.54 -4.90 -10.95
C ALA A 61 23.17 -3.50 -11.08
N MET A 62 23.91 -3.21 -12.17
CA MET A 62 24.34 -1.84 -12.49
C MET A 62 23.15 -0.93 -12.80
N ALA A 63 22.15 -1.39 -13.55
CA ALA A 63 20.96 -0.59 -13.85
C ALA A 63 20.17 -0.23 -12.57
N LEU A 64 20.08 -1.15 -11.61
CA LEU A 64 19.43 -0.90 -10.32
C LEU A 64 20.09 0.23 -9.51
N TRP A 65 21.41 0.41 -9.63
CA TRP A 65 22.11 1.54 -9.02
C TRP A 65 22.05 2.81 -9.87
N ASP A 66 22.11 2.68 -11.20
CA ASP A 66 22.01 3.79 -12.16
C ASP A 66 20.70 4.58 -12.00
N GLU A 67 19.60 3.88 -11.71
CA GLU A 67 18.29 4.48 -11.43
C GLU A 67 18.24 5.34 -10.15
N LEU A 68 19.25 5.28 -9.28
CA LEU A 68 19.23 5.95 -7.97
C LEU A 68 20.02 7.26 -7.94
N ILE A 69 20.95 7.45 -8.88
CA ILE A 69 21.92 8.56 -8.87
C ILE A 69 21.90 9.34 -10.20
N PRO A 70 22.26 10.64 -10.20
CA PRO A 70 22.24 11.45 -11.42
C PRO A 70 23.36 11.14 -12.41
N GLN A 71 24.39 10.41 -12.01
CA GLN A 71 25.46 9.93 -12.89
C GLN A 71 24.95 8.78 -13.75
N THR A 72 25.43 8.69 -14.99
CA THR A 72 25.12 7.57 -15.87
C THR A 72 26.17 6.47 -15.75
N LEU A 73 25.73 5.26 -15.41
CA LEU A 73 26.53 4.04 -15.42
C LEU A 73 26.49 3.42 -16.82
N GLN A 74 27.56 3.62 -17.58
CA GLN A 74 27.59 3.30 -19.01
C GLN A 74 28.51 2.11 -19.32
N PHE A 75 27.95 1.07 -19.95
CA PHE A 75 28.77 -0.03 -20.46
C PHE A 75 29.67 0.43 -21.62
N THR A 76 30.90 -0.06 -21.65
CA THR A 76 31.84 0.17 -22.76
C THR A 76 32.61 -1.09 -23.14
N ASN A 77 32.83 -1.28 -24.45
CA ASN A 77 33.81 -2.24 -24.97
C ASN A 77 35.19 -1.60 -25.21
N GLY A 78 35.41 -0.41 -24.64
CA GLY A 78 36.66 0.32 -24.77
C GLY A 78 37.84 -0.39 -24.07
N PRO A 79 39.08 0.02 -24.39
CA PRO A 79 40.29 -0.58 -23.81
C PRO A 79 40.50 -0.22 -22.34
N LYS A 80 39.67 0.67 -21.78
CA LYS A 80 39.64 1.09 -20.37
C LYS A 80 38.21 1.47 -19.98
N ALA A 81 37.88 1.27 -18.71
CA ALA A 81 36.69 1.77 -18.07
C ALA A 81 37.06 2.32 -16.68
N ASP A 82 36.11 2.97 -16.01
CA ASP A 82 36.25 3.38 -14.62
C ASP A 82 36.07 2.21 -13.66
N ILE A 83 35.17 1.28 -14.02
CA ILE A 83 34.87 0.06 -13.27
C ILE A 83 35.16 -1.17 -14.13
N ASP A 84 35.99 -2.05 -13.59
CA ASP A 84 36.31 -3.33 -14.21
C ASP A 84 35.73 -4.53 -13.44
N PHE A 85 35.03 -5.40 -14.15
CA PHE A 85 34.49 -6.65 -13.61
C PHE A 85 35.27 -7.85 -14.13
N SER A 86 35.61 -8.78 -13.24
CA SER A 86 36.23 -10.05 -13.61
C SER A 86 36.02 -11.15 -12.57
N ASN A 87 36.33 -12.39 -12.94
CA ASN A 87 36.44 -13.47 -11.97
C ASN A 87 37.90 -13.70 -11.59
N THR A 88 38.13 -14.27 -10.42
CA THR A 88 39.44 -14.79 -10.02
C THR A 88 39.32 -16.01 -9.11
N THR A 89 40.37 -16.83 -9.03
CA THR A 89 40.54 -17.87 -8.01
C THR A 89 41.68 -17.55 -7.03
N THR A 90 42.29 -16.38 -7.15
CA THR A 90 43.46 -15.96 -6.35
C THR A 90 43.07 -14.79 -5.45
N ALA A 91 43.55 -14.80 -4.21
CA ALA A 91 43.30 -13.74 -3.21
C ALA A 91 41.80 -13.42 -3.01
N ILE A 92 40.93 -14.42 -3.14
CA ILE A 92 39.48 -14.22 -3.08
C ILE A 92 38.80 -15.25 -2.19
N GLY A 93 37.87 -14.78 -1.37
CA GLY A 93 36.94 -15.62 -0.62
C GLY A 93 35.70 -15.92 -1.45
N TYR A 94 34.83 -14.92 -1.58
CA TYR A 94 33.56 -15.02 -2.31
C TYR A 94 33.48 -14.02 -3.46
N ALA A 95 33.51 -12.73 -3.11
CA ALA A 95 33.69 -11.60 -3.98
C ALA A 95 34.35 -10.47 -3.18
N HIS A 96 34.91 -9.48 -3.87
CA HIS A 96 35.33 -8.22 -3.29
C HIS A 96 35.40 -7.13 -4.35
N ALA A 97 35.25 -5.88 -3.91
CA ALA A 97 35.37 -4.71 -4.75
C ALA A 97 36.27 -3.64 -4.13
N TYR A 98 36.86 -2.82 -5.00
CA TYR A 98 37.64 -1.67 -4.63
C TYR A 98 36.86 -0.37 -4.90
N TYR A 99 36.78 0.46 -3.87
CA TYR A 99 36.12 1.77 -3.89
C TYR A 99 36.61 2.70 -5.01
N PRO A 100 35.84 3.76 -5.34
CA PRO A 100 36.33 4.84 -6.18
C PRO A 100 37.63 5.47 -5.62
N PRO A 101 38.56 5.95 -6.48
CA PRO A 101 38.51 5.92 -7.94
C PRO A 101 39.17 4.66 -8.54
N GLN A 102 39.38 3.60 -7.75
CA GLN A 102 40.07 2.40 -8.25
C GLN A 102 39.15 1.55 -9.12
N GLY A 103 37.93 1.26 -8.67
CA GLY A 103 36.86 0.68 -9.51
C GLY A 103 37.20 -0.69 -10.09
N SER A 104 37.26 -1.72 -9.26
CA SER A 104 37.35 -3.10 -9.76
C SER A 104 36.61 -4.05 -8.83
N ALA A 105 35.88 -5.02 -9.40
CA ALA A 105 35.19 -6.05 -8.65
C ALA A 105 35.56 -7.44 -9.17
N TYR A 106 35.80 -8.33 -8.23
CA TYR A 106 36.31 -9.68 -8.45
C TYR A 106 35.35 -10.70 -7.84
N PHE A 107 35.06 -11.77 -8.58
CA PHE A 107 34.12 -12.81 -8.17
C PHE A 107 34.76 -14.20 -8.24
N ASN A 108 34.53 -15.03 -7.22
CA ASN A 108 35.10 -16.37 -7.18
C ASN A 108 34.38 -17.29 -8.15
N THR A 109 35.14 -17.95 -9.03
CA THR A 109 34.58 -18.89 -10.03
C THR A 109 33.89 -20.11 -9.42
N ASN A 110 34.20 -20.44 -8.16
CA ASN A 110 33.64 -21.58 -7.43
C ASN A 110 32.52 -21.15 -6.48
N SER A 111 31.64 -20.24 -6.92
CA SER A 111 30.49 -19.74 -6.17
C SER A 111 29.24 -19.70 -7.05
N ASP A 112 28.09 -19.42 -6.45
CA ASP A 112 26.83 -19.32 -7.20
C ASP A 112 26.75 -18.05 -8.07
N THR A 113 27.70 -17.12 -7.93
CA THR A 113 27.89 -15.97 -8.84
C THR A 113 28.26 -16.41 -10.26
N TRP A 114 28.61 -17.69 -10.47
CA TRP A 114 28.82 -18.28 -11.79
C TRP A 114 27.51 -18.50 -12.56
N THR A 115 26.42 -18.75 -11.85
CA THR A 115 25.06 -18.97 -12.38
C THR A 115 24.02 -18.21 -11.53
N PRO A 116 24.11 -16.87 -11.48
CA PRO A 116 23.21 -16.05 -10.67
C PRO A 116 21.78 -16.09 -11.22
N TYR A 117 20.81 -15.78 -10.35
CA TYR A 117 19.41 -15.55 -10.69
C TYR A 117 18.79 -14.56 -9.69
N ILE A 118 17.77 -13.80 -10.09
CA ILE A 118 17.06 -12.85 -9.22
C ILE A 118 16.51 -13.59 -7.99
N GLY A 119 16.78 -13.06 -6.79
CA GLY A 119 16.42 -13.68 -5.50
C GLY A 119 17.47 -14.66 -4.94
N GLY A 120 18.47 -15.05 -5.75
CA GLY A 120 19.59 -15.88 -5.32
C GLY A 120 20.75 -15.10 -4.69
N ASN A 121 21.62 -15.79 -3.95
CA ASN A 121 22.78 -15.17 -3.29
C ASN A 121 23.76 -14.57 -4.30
N GLY A 122 24.04 -15.27 -5.40
CA GLY A 122 24.93 -14.77 -6.44
C GLY A 122 24.49 -13.42 -7.03
N PHE A 123 23.18 -13.21 -7.23
CA PHE A 123 22.66 -11.92 -7.71
C PHE A 123 22.74 -10.84 -6.63
N MET A 124 22.39 -11.16 -5.39
CA MET A 124 22.57 -10.24 -4.26
C MET A 124 24.03 -9.80 -4.11
N THR A 125 24.99 -10.70 -4.28
CA THR A 125 26.43 -10.37 -4.27
C THR A 125 26.78 -9.37 -5.37
N PHE A 126 26.23 -9.51 -6.58
CA PHE A 126 26.41 -8.49 -7.62
C PHE A 126 25.94 -7.11 -7.11
N VAL A 127 24.70 -7.01 -6.64
CA VAL A 127 24.14 -5.74 -6.13
C VAL A 127 25.00 -5.16 -5.00
N HIS A 128 25.48 -6.00 -4.08
CA HIS A 128 26.37 -5.63 -2.98
C HIS A 128 27.71 -5.04 -3.45
N GLU A 129 28.46 -5.77 -4.29
CA GLU A 129 29.76 -5.30 -4.75
C GLU A 129 29.67 -4.00 -5.56
N MET A 130 28.54 -3.77 -6.24
CA MET A 130 28.29 -2.51 -6.94
C MET A 130 28.06 -1.34 -5.99
N GLY A 131 27.51 -1.58 -4.80
CA GLY A 131 27.49 -0.60 -3.71
C GLY A 131 28.90 -0.15 -3.33
N HIS A 132 29.82 -1.09 -3.13
CA HIS A 132 31.24 -0.78 -2.88
C HIS A 132 31.89 -0.03 -4.06
N LEU A 133 31.63 -0.43 -5.30
CA LEU A 133 32.14 0.27 -6.49
C LEU A 133 31.66 1.73 -6.58
N LEU A 134 30.57 2.08 -5.90
CA LEU A 134 30.05 3.44 -5.78
C LEU A 134 30.43 4.12 -4.46
N GLY A 135 31.09 3.44 -3.53
CA GLY A 135 31.62 4.03 -2.30
C GLY A 135 30.87 3.66 -1.02
N LEU A 136 29.95 2.68 -1.03
CA LEU A 136 29.26 2.27 0.19
C LEU A 136 30.11 1.30 1.02
N ASP A 137 30.28 1.56 2.30
CA ASP A 137 30.85 0.65 3.28
C ASP A 137 29.84 -0.41 3.75
N HIS A 138 30.32 -1.44 4.44
CA HIS A 138 29.44 -2.36 5.18
C HIS A 138 28.70 -1.65 6.33
N MET A 139 27.59 -2.26 6.77
CA MET A 139 26.78 -1.78 7.91
C MET A 139 27.45 -1.95 9.29
N GLY A 140 28.69 -2.43 9.34
CA GLY A 140 29.52 -2.49 10.55
C GLY A 140 31.00 -2.70 10.23
N ASP A 141 31.84 -2.64 11.27
CA ASP A 141 33.31 -2.76 11.19
C ASP A 141 33.79 -4.22 11.01
N TYR A 142 33.27 -4.91 9.99
CA TYR A 142 33.60 -6.29 9.65
C TYR A 142 33.97 -6.41 8.16
N ASN A 143 34.75 -7.45 7.82
CA ASN A 143 35.15 -7.72 6.44
C ASN A 143 35.37 -9.22 6.23
N GLY A 144 34.63 -9.82 5.31
CA GLY A 144 34.77 -11.24 4.99
C GLY A 144 34.64 -12.12 6.24
N ALA A 145 35.69 -12.87 6.56
CA ALA A 145 35.74 -13.74 7.74
C ALA A 145 35.97 -12.99 9.08
N ASP A 146 36.45 -11.75 9.06
CA ASP A 146 36.59 -10.92 10.27
C ASP A 146 35.21 -10.44 10.70
N ASN A 147 34.78 -10.82 11.90
CA ASN A 147 33.45 -10.55 12.41
C ASN A 147 33.50 -9.95 13.82
N LYS A 148 33.22 -8.65 13.92
CA LYS A 148 33.14 -7.93 15.20
C LYS A 148 31.74 -7.88 15.80
N GLY A 149 30.78 -8.58 15.21
CA GLY A 149 29.37 -8.48 15.58
C GLY A 149 28.65 -7.39 14.78
N ALA A 150 27.32 -7.43 14.81
CA ALA A 150 26.49 -6.39 14.21
C ALA A 150 26.58 -5.09 15.02
N SER A 151 26.51 -3.95 14.35
CA SER A 151 26.69 -2.64 14.97
C SER A 151 25.39 -1.98 15.44
N SER A 152 24.25 -2.34 14.86
CA SER A 152 22.95 -1.73 15.16
C SER A 152 21.76 -2.63 14.82
N TRP A 153 20.55 -2.23 15.21
CA TRP A 153 19.33 -2.88 14.74
C TRP A 153 19.22 -2.85 13.21
N GLN A 154 19.68 -1.77 12.56
CA GLN A 154 19.63 -1.59 11.12
C GLN A 154 20.73 -2.34 10.36
N ASP A 155 21.72 -2.91 11.04
CA ASP A 155 22.75 -3.77 10.45
C ASP A 155 22.14 -5.12 10.08
N SER A 156 21.32 -5.09 9.03
CA SER A 156 20.53 -6.20 8.53
C SER A 156 20.26 -6.03 7.04
N THR A 157 20.24 -7.12 6.28
CA THR A 157 19.85 -7.14 4.87
C THR A 157 18.42 -6.72 4.63
N VAL A 158 17.58 -6.69 5.66
CA VAL A 158 16.26 -6.03 5.60
C VAL A 158 16.40 -4.56 5.24
N TRP A 159 17.44 -3.88 5.74
CA TRP A 159 17.63 -2.44 5.56
C TRP A 159 18.69 -2.08 4.53
N SER A 160 19.74 -2.89 4.38
CA SER A 160 20.87 -2.60 3.50
C SER A 160 21.49 -3.88 2.95
N VAL A 161 21.70 -3.95 1.63
CA VAL A 161 22.43 -5.04 0.99
C VAL A 161 23.89 -5.11 1.43
N MET A 162 24.43 -4.04 2.03
CA MET A 162 25.79 -3.96 2.55
C MET A 162 25.97 -4.65 3.91
N SER A 163 24.89 -5.21 4.49
CA SER A 163 24.93 -5.97 5.73
C SER A 163 25.32 -7.44 5.52
N TYR A 164 26.09 -8.00 6.45
CA TYR A 164 26.35 -9.45 6.54
C TYR A 164 25.38 -10.20 7.46
N TYR A 165 24.41 -9.50 8.05
CA TYR A 165 23.40 -10.05 8.95
C TYR A 165 22.01 -9.96 8.33
N GLY A 166 21.12 -10.89 8.65
CA GLY A 166 19.71 -10.86 8.24
C GLY A 166 19.16 -12.25 7.89
N PRO A 167 17.89 -12.32 7.42
CA PRO A 167 17.15 -13.57 7.23
C PRO A 167 17.86 -14.64 6.41
N SER A 168 18.68 -14.21 5.44
CA SER A 168 19.37 -15.08 4.47
C SER A 168 20.89 -15.02 4.56
N GLU A 169 21.40 -14.37 5.62
CA GLU A 169 22.82 -14.11 5.89
C GLU A 169 23.23 -14.65 7.27
N ARG A 170 24.27 -14.08 7.89
CA ARG A 170 24.64 -14.46 9.26
C ARG A 170 23.48 -14.18 10.20
N THR A 171 23.25 -15.12 11.12
CA THR A 171 22.19 -14.93 12.09
C THR A 171 22.51 -13.76 13.02
N GLY A 172 21.51 -12.89 13.18
CA GLY A 172 21.44 -11.84 14.19
C GLY A 172 20.02 -11.77 14.76
N HIS A 173 19.28 -12.89 14.71
CA HIS A 173 17.87 -12.93 15.07
C HIS A 173 17.66 -12.49 16.54
N GLY A 174 16.85 -11.47 16.74
CA GLY A 174 16.61 -10.84 18.04
C GLY A 174 17.60 -9.74 18.43
N ASP A 175 18.69 -9.57 17.67
CA ASP A 175 19.68 -8.51 17.82
C ASP A 175 19.58 -7.45 16.72
N VAL A 176 19.30 -7.85 15.48
CA VAL A 176 19.12 -6.98 14.30
C VAL A 176 17.72 -7.14 13.69
N ALA A 177 17.35 -6.22 12.80
CA ALA A 177 16.10 -6.29 12.05
C ALA A 177 15.96 -7.62 11.33
N TRP A 178 14.77 -8.20 11.42
CA TRP A 178 14.53 -9.55 10.91
C TRP A 178 13.22 -9.61 10.13
N ALA A 179 13.16 -10.55 9.22
CA ALA A 179 12.05 -10.87 8.35
C ALA A 179 12.03 -12.37 8.06
N ASP A 180 10.92 -12.84 7.51
CA ASP A 180 10.72 -14.18 6.99
C ASP A 180 10.58 -14.08 5.47
N TRP A 181 11.57 -14.63 4.79
CA TRP A 181 11.74 -14.57 3.33
C TRP A 181 11.74 -15.97 2.71
N MET A 182 11.15 -16.93 3.41
CA MET A 182 10.88 -18.25 2.86
C MET A 182 9.73 -18.12 1.85
N GLY A 183 10.03 -18.35 0.57
CA GLY A 183 9.02 -18.38 -0.47
C GLY A 183 8.12 -19.61 -0.35
N MET A 184 6.96 -19.59 -1.02
CA MET A 184 6.07 -20.76 -1.09
C MET A 184 6.71 -21.96 -1.81
N ASP A 185 7.77 -21.71 -2.57
CA ASP A 185 8.63 -22.74 -3.18
C ASP A 185 9.52 -23.47 -2.17
N GLY A 186 9.52 -23.04 -0.90
CA GLY A 186 10.38 -23.59 0.15
C GLY A 186 11.84 -23.14 0.02
N VAL A 187 12.10 -22.07 -0.73
CA VAL A 187 13.43 -21.48 -0.91
C VAL A 187 13.52 -20.18 -0.12
N LEU A 188 14.66 -20.00 0.56
CA LEU A 188 14.98 -18.76 1.24
C LEU A 188 15.57 -17.74 0.25
N HIS A 189 14.82 -16.69 -0.04
CA HIS A 189 15.15 -15.65 -1.02
C HIS A 189 15.98 -14.51 -0.41
N ARG A 190 16.57 -13.67 -1.25
CA ARG A 190 17.43 -12.53 -0.86
C ARG A 190 16.98 -11.23 -1.51
N PRO A 191 17.44 -10.07 -0.98
CA PRO A 191 17.23 -8.77 -1.61
C PRO A 191 17.67 -8.74 -3.07
N GLN A 192 16.91 -8.00 -3.87
CA GLN A 192 16.99 -8.00 -5.33
C GLN A 192 17.21 -6.59 -5.88
N THR A 193 17.23 -5.60 -4.99
CA THR A 193 17.52 -4.19 -5.27
C THR A 193 18.38 -3.65 -4.12
N PRO A 194 19.03 -2.50 -4.29
CA PRO A 194 19.43 -1.68 -3.15
C PRO A 194 18.21 -1.46 -2.23
N MET A 195 18.43 -1.59 -0.92
CA MET A 195 17.39 -1.50 0.11
C MET A 195 17.28 -0.06 0.65
N ILE A 196 16.28 0.19 1.50
CA ILE A 196 15.93 1.54 1.98
C ILE A 196 17.13 2.37 2.48
N ASN A 197 18.08 1.76 3.21
CA ASN A 197 19.28 2.48 3.69
C ASN A 197 20.35 2.63 2.62
N ASP A 198 20.46 1.71 1.66
CA ASP A 198 21.37 1.83 0.53
C ASP A 198 20.97 3.02 -0.36
N ILE A 199 19.67 3.12 -0.67
CA ILE A 199 19.10 4.19 -1.47
C ILE A 199 19.30 5.54 -0.77
N MET A 200 19.02 5.62 0.53
CA MET A 200 19.27 6.85 1.30
C MET A 200 20.75 7.25 1.27
N ALA A 201 21.67 6.31 1.51
CA ALA A 201 23.09 6.60 1.56
C ALA A 201 23.64 7.03 0.20
N ILE A 202 23.29 6.30 -0.87
CA ILE A 202 23.80 6.60 -2.21
C ILE A 202 23.26 7.94 -2.72
N GLN A 203 22.00 8.27 -2.45
CA GLN A 203 21.41 9.55 -2.83
C GLN A 203 21.99 10.71 -2.01
N HIS A 204 22.38 10.48 -0.76
CA HIS A 204 23.11 11.48 0.01
C HIS A 204 24.51 11.74 -0.59
N MET A 205 25.18 10.70 -1.10
CA MET A 205 26.52 10.80 -1.67
C MET A 205 26.54 11.46 -3.06
N TYR A 206 25.56 11.15 -3.90
CA TYR A 206 25.56 11.52 -5.33
C TYR A 206 24.45 12.51 -5.73
N GLY A 207 23.41 12.66 -4.90
CA GLY A 207 22.12 13.23 -5.29
C GLY A 207 21.14 12.13 -5.74
N ALA A 208 19.85 12.44 -5.72
CA ALA A 208 18.79 11.56 -6.21
C ALA A 208 18.57 11.75 -7.73
N ALA A 209 18.35 10.66 -8.45
CA ALA A 209 17.99 10.68 -9.87
C ALA A 209 16.51 11.02 -10.10
N GLU A 210 16.15 11.36 -11.32
CA GLU A 210 14.76 11.28 -11.77
C GLU A 210 14.57 9.91 -12.43
N ALA A 211 14.00 8.95 -11.71
CA ALA A 211 13.70 7.61 -12.21
C ALA A 211 12.19 7.35 -12.21
N ARG A 212 11.67 6.85 -13.33
CA ARG A 212 10.26 6.44 -13.49
C ARG A 212 9.23 7.55 -13.22
N GLY A 213 9.56 8.82 -13.47
CA GLY A 213 8.72 10.01 -13.17
C GLY A 213 7.34 10.16 -13.86
N GLY A 214 6.75 9.09 -14.40
CA GLY A 214 5.36 9.03 -14.82
C GLY A 214 4.65 7.85 -14.15
N ASN A 215 3.35 7.68 -14.38
CA ASN A 215 2.57 6.64 -13.69
C ASN A 215 3.14 5.23 -13.90
N THR A 216 3.51 4.58 -12.81
CA THR A 216 4.16 3.26 -12.80
C THR A 216 3.36 2.26 -11.99
N ILE A 217 3.15 1.06 -12.55
CA ILE A 217 2.66 -0.10 -11.81
C ILE A 217 3.85 -0.95 -11.40
N TYR A 218 3.97 -1.23 -10.11
CA TYR A 218 4.90 -2.19 -9.53
C TYR A 218 4.10 -3.43 -9.11
N GLY A 219 4.64 -4.63 -9.34
CA GLY A 219 4.00 -5.88 -8.99
C GLY A 219 3.27 -6.54 -10.17
N PHE A 220 2.07 -7.08 -9.96
CA PHE A 220 1.31 -7.72 -11.03
C PHE A 220 0.90 -6.72 -12.11
N GLY A 221 1.13 -7.07 -13.39
CA GLY A 221 0.88 -6.15 -14.49
C GLY A 221 1.83 -4.93 -14.49
N SER A 222 3.05 -5.11 -13.96
CA SER A 222 4.08 -4.08 -13.91
C SER A 222 4.27 -3.38 -15.26
N THR A 223 4.49 -2.07 -15.21
CA THR A 223 4.81 -1.24 -16.38
C THR A 223 6.29 -0.86 -16.43
N VAL A 224 7.11 -1.38 -15.52
CA VAL A 224 8.57 -1.16 -15.55
C VAL A 224 9.14 -1.83 -16.80
N THR A 225 10.03 -1.12 -17.49
CA THR A 225 10.66 -1.60 -18.74
C THR A 225 12.18 -1.55 -18.63
N GLY A 226 12.88 -2.13 -19.62
CA GLY A 226 14.33 -2.14 -19.66
C GLY A 226 14.92 -3.31 -18.87
N LEU A 227 16.16 -3.15 -18.40
CA LEU A 227 16.92 -4.24 -17.77
C LEU A 227 16.35 -4.69 -16.42
N THR A 228 15.64 -3.79 -15.72
CA THR A 228 15.11 -4.03 -14.37
C THR A 228 13.66 -4.51 -14.37
N ALA A 229 13.02 -4.65 -15.55
CA ALA A 229 11.61 -5.00 -15.69
C ALA A 229 11.22 -6.26 -14.90
N ASP A 230 11.96 -7.35 -15.09
CA ASP A 230 11.69 -8.64 -14.45
C ASP A 230 11.80 -8.59 -12.92
N VAL A 231 12.55 -7.64 -12.35
CA VAL A 231 12.66 -7.47 -10.89
C VAL A 231 11.35 -6.97 -10.29
N TYR A 232 10.61 -6.13 -11.02
CA TYR A 232 9.40 -5.46 -10.52
C TYR A 232 8.09 -6.08 -11.04
N ASP A 233 8.13 -7.05 -11.94
CA ASP A 233 6.95 -7.79 -12.42
C ASP A 233 6.72 -9.07 -11.59
N PHE A 234 5.67 -9.09 -10.78
CA PHE A 234 5.39 -10.23 -9.88
C PHE A 234 4.76 -11.43 -10.59
N SER A 235 4.50 -11.34 -11.89
CA SER A 235 4.21 -12.52 -12.73
C SER A 235 5.48 -13.26 -13.16
N VAL A 236 6.64 -12.60 -13.06
CA VAL A 236 7.98 -13.15 -13.38
C VAL A 236 8.76 -13.39 -12.08
N ASN A 237 8.93 -12.35 -11.27
CA ASN A 237 9.55 -12.41 -9.95
C ASN A 237 8.51 -12.77 -8.89
N LEU A 238 8.32 -14.08 -8.70
CA LEU A 238 7.27 -14.60 -7.81
C LEU A 238 7.55 -14.37 -6.32
N ASN A 239 8.79 -14.10 -5.92
CA ASN A 239 9.19 -13.93 -4.50
C ASN A 239 10.00 -12.64 -4.32
N PRO A 240 9.39 -11.46 -4.52
CA PRO A 240 10.11 -10.19 -4.50
C PRO A 240 10.57 -9.83 -3.09
N ILE A 241 11.86 -9.50 -2.96
CA ILE A 241 12.45 -8.83 -1.81
C ILE A 241 13.19 -7.60 -2.35
N LEU A 242 12.55 -6.45 -2.28
CA LEU A 242 13.01 -5.26 -3.00
C LEU A 242 12.59 -3.98 -2.28
N THR A 243 13.17 -2.87 -2.72
CA THR A 243 12.72 -1.52 -2.39
C THR A 243 12.37 -0.76 -3.67
N ILE A 244 11.21 -0.12 -3.66
CA ILE A 244 10.72 0.72 -4.75
C ILE A 244 11.33 2.12 -4.62
N TYR A 245 11.93 2.59 -5.71
CA TYR A 245 12.30 3.99 -5.90
C TYR A 245 11.59 4.54 -7.13
N ASP A 246 10.85 5.63 -6.92
CA ASP A 246 10.16 6.40 -7.94
C ASP A 246 10.34 7.90 -7.66
N SER A 247 10.44 8.70 -8.71
CA SER A 247 10.61 10.16 -8.62
C SER A 247 9.33 10.94 -8.87
N GLY A 248 8.25 10.29 -9.32
CA GLY A 248 6.94 10.92 -9.40
C GLY A 248 6.00 10.25 -10.40
N GLY A 249 4.76 10.70 -10.41
CA GLY A 249 3.70 10.04 -11.16
C GLY A 249 2.50 9.83 -10.26
N VAL A 250 1.62 8.93 -10.69
CA VAL A 250 0.57 8.35 -9.87
C VAL A 250 0.73 6.85 -9.97
N ASP A 251 1.35 6.29 -8.94
CA ASP A 251 1.95 4.95 -8.98
C ASP A 251 1.08 3.95 -8.24
N THR A 252 1.22 2.67 -8.60
CA THR A 252 0.41 1.59 -8.03
C THR A 252 1.28 0.44 -7.58
N LEU A 253 1.13 0.02 -6.31
CA LEU A 253 1.59 -1.29 -5.85
C LEU A 253 0.48 -2.32 -6.08
N ASN A 254 0.67 -3.21 -7.05
CA ASN A 254 -0.32 -4.21 -7.42
C ASN A 254 0.07 -5.62 -6.92
N LEU A 255 -0.64 -6.10 -5.90
CA LEU A 255 -0.46 -7.41 -5.26
C LEU A 255 -1.57 -8.41 -5.61
N SER A 256 -2.44 -8.06 -6.56
CA SER A 256 -3.69 -8.78 -6.88
C SER A 256 -3.55 -10.26 -7.27
N GLY A 257 -2.37 -10.71 -7.69
CA GLY A 257 -2.13 -12.10 -8.04
C GLY A 257 -1.89 -13.04 -6.87
N TRP A 258 -1.84 -12.54 -5.62
CA TRP A 258 -1.65 -13.36 -4.42
C TRP A 258 -2.95 -13.56 -3.63
N GLY A 259 -3.09 -14.72 -3.00
CA GLY A 259 -4.24 -15.07 -2.16
C GLY A 259 -3.94 -15.12 -0.66
N THR A 260 -2.73 -14.78 -0.25
CA THR A 260 -2.36 -14.65 1.17
C THR A 260 -2.60 -13.25 1.67
N ASP A 261 -2.96 -13.13 2.94
CA ASP A 261 -3.03 -11.87 3.66
C ASP A 261 -1.75 -11.03 3.44
N SER A 262 -1.94 -9.79 3.04
CA SER A 262 -0.93 -8.77 2.82
C SER A 262 -1.05 -7.68 3.88
N HIS A 263 0.09 -7.25 4.42
CA HIS A 263 0.18 -6.10 5.29
C HIS A 263 0.91 -4.98 4.54
N VAL A 264 0.16 -4.06 3.96
CA VAL A 264 0.67 -2.95 3.16
C VAL A 264 0.86 -1.71 4.02
N ASP A 265 2.02 -1.08 3.86
CA ASP A 265 2.32 0.23 4.40
C ASP A 265 2.81 1.14 3.27
N LEU A 266 1.96 2.10 2.87
CA LEU A 266 2.26 3.03 1.78
C LEU A 266 3.16 4.19 2.21
N ARG A 267 3.51 4.29 3.50
CA ARG A 267 4.28 5.43 4.00
C ARG A 267 5.75 5.32 3.56
N PRO A 268 6.34 6.42 3.04
CA PRO A 268 7.75 6.41 2.62
C PRO A 268 8.69 5.89 3.70
N GLY A 269 9.66 5.06 3.33
CA GLY A 269 10.64 4.48 4.24
C GLY A 269 10.17 3.29 5.08
N ASN A 270 8.98 2.74 4.80
CA ASN A 270 8.45 1.55 5.48
C ASN A 270 8.43 0.32 4.56
N PHE A 271 8.11 -0.83 5.16
CA PHE A 271 7.97 -2.09 4.45
C PHE A 271 6.55 -2.61 4.50
N SER A 272 6.14 -3.21 3.40
CA SER A 272 4.98 -4.08 3.28
C SER A 272 5.41 -5.55 3.37
N SER A 273 4.48 -6.39 3.80
CA SER A 273 4.59 -7.85 3.89
C SER A 273 3.57 -8.48 2.95
N ALA A 274 3.98 -9.35 2.04
CA ALA A 274 3.09 -9.95 1.06
C ALA A 274 3.59 -11.34 0.62
N ASN A 275 2.73 -12.10 -0.06
CA ASN A 275 3.02 -13.47 -0.53
C ASN A 275 3.47 -14.44 0.59
N GLY A 276 2.93 -14.27 1.80
CA GLY A 276 3.33 -15.03 2.98
C GLY A 276 4.71 -14.70 3.56
N MET A 277 5.43 -13.73 2.98
CA MET A 277 6.69 -13.19 3.52
C MET A 277 6.43 -11.97 4.39
N THR A 278 7.43 -11.58 5.19
CA THR A 278 7.38 -10.35 6.00
C THR A 278 8.42 -9.33 5.56
N ASN A 279 8.07 -8.06 5.63
CA ASN A 279 8.93 -6.91 5.32
C ASN A 279 9.72 -7.07 4.00
N ASN A 280 9.10 -7.58 2.95
CA ASN A 280 9.77 -7.93 1.70
C ASN A 280 9.63 -6.84 0.62
N ILE A 281 8.68 -5.90 0.74
CA ILE A 281 8.50 -4.82 -0.24
C ILE A 281 8.69 -3.48 0.48
N GLY A 282 9.85 -2.85 0.31
CA GLY A 282 10.14 -1.52 0.84
C GLY A 282 9.71 -0.40 -0.09
N ILE A 283 9.40 0.77 0.47
CA ILE A 283 9.30 2.03 -0.28
C ILE A 283 10.44 2.92 0.19
N ALA A 284 11.26 3.43 -0.74
CA ALA A 284 12.38 4.29 -0.38
C ALA A 284 11.94 5.58 0.34
N ARG A 285 12.85 6.20 1.09
CA ARG A 285 12.58 7.46 1.78
C ARG A 285 12.25 8.54 0.75
N GLY A 286 11.19 9.32 1.01
CA GLY A 286 10.77 10.42 0.13
C GLY A 286 9.99 10.00 -1.12
N VAL A 287 9.73 8.70 -1.32
CA VAL A 287 8.91 8.18 -2.42
C VAL A 287 7.46 8.05 -1.97
N LEU A 288 6.54 8.57 -2.76
CA LEU A 288 5.10 8.36 -2.58
C LEU A 288 4.62 7.32 -3.58
N ILE A 289 3.82 6.37 -3.09
CA ILE A 289 3.04 5.45 -3.92
C ILE A 289 1.58 5.73 -3.61
N GLU A 290 0.83 6.17 -4.61
CA GLU A 290 -0.53 6.67 -4.42
C GLU A 290 -1.52 5.51 -4.29
N ASN A 291 -1.34 4.42 -5.03
CA ASN A 291 -2.38 3.41 -5.15
C ASN A 291 -1.91 2.03 -4.73
N VAL A 292 -2.85 1.22 -4.27
CA VAL A 292 -2.64 -0.19 -4.00
C VAL A 292 -3.82 -1.01 -4.47
N ILE A 293 -3.51 -2.18 -5.03
CA ILE A 293 -4.48 -3.24 -5.27
C ILE A 293 -3.98 -4.46 -4.52
N THR A 294 -4.73 -4.96 -3.54
CA THR A 294 -4.37 -6.16 -2.78
C THR A 294 -5.03 -7.41 -3.36
N GLY A 295 -4.91 -8.53 -2.66
CA GLY A 295 -5.12 -9.87 -3.19
C GLY A 295 -6.50 -10.44 -2.88
N ALA A 296 -6.55 -11.76 -2.71
CA ALA A 296 -7.73 -12.48 -2.22
C ALA A 296 -7.64 -12.83 -0.72
N GLY A 297 -6.63 -12.29 -0.01
CA GLY A 297 -6.41 -12.49 1.42
C GLY A 297 -7.25 -11.53 2.26
N ASN A 298 -7.15 -11.61 3.59
CA ASN A 298 -7.68 -10.55 4.45
C ASN A 298 -6.59 -9.50 4.64
N ASP A 299 -6.59 -8.48 3.80
CA ASP A 299 -5.49 -7.56 3.67
C ASP A 299 -5.62 -6.37 4.63
N SER A 300 -4.49 -5.81 5.02
CA SER A 300 -4.44 -4.60 5.84
C SER A 300 -3.57 -3.53 5.22
N ILE A 301 -4.08 -2.32 5.09
CA ILE A 301 -3.44 -1.23 4.35
C ILE A 301 -3.30 -0.01 5.25
N THR A 302 -2.08 0.51 5.40
CA THR A 302 -1.82 1.82 6.04
C THR A 302 -1.61 2.88 4.97
N VAL A 303 -2.40 3.95 5.01
CA VAL A 303 -2.34 5.05 4.03
C VAL A 303 -1.12 5.95 4.24
N ASN A 304 -0.82 6.78 3.24
CA ASN A 304 0.20 7.83 3.34
C ASN A 304 -0.43 9.23 3.21
N ALA A 305 0.40 10.24 2.97
CA ALA A 305 -0.06 11.63 2.87
C ALA A 305 -0.69 11.99 1.52
N ALA A 306 -0.68 11.08 0.53
CA ALA A 306 -1.25 11.31 -0.79
C ALA A 306 -2.77 11.08 -0.79
N ASN A 307 -3.41 11.35 -1.92
CA ASN A 307 -4.77 10.90 -2.17
C ASN A 307 -4.70 9.46 -2.66
N ASN A 308 -4.94 8.47 -1.79
CA ASN A 308 -4.77 7.08 -2.17
C ASN A 308 -5.99 6.50 -2.88
N VAL A 309 -5.79 5.64 -3.88
CA VAL A 309 -6.82 4.72 -4.39
C VAL A 309 -6.48 3.31 -3.93
N ILE A 310 -7.38 2.72 -3.15
CA ILE A 310 -7.16 1.46 -2.45
C ILE A 310 -8.22 0.47 -2.90
N ASP A 311 -7.80 -0.62 -3.51
CA ASP A 311 -8.64 -1.78 -3.81
C ASP A 311 -8.21 -2.94 -2.93
N GLY A 312 -9.06 -3.37 -2.00
CA GLY A 312 -8.83 -4.51 -1.11
C GLY A 312 -8.87 -5.87 -1.83
N GLY A 313 -9.42 -5.92 -3.05
CA GLY A 313 -9.60 -7.15 -3.78
C GLY A 313 -10.74 -7.99 -3.19
N ALA A 314 -10.45 -9.24 -2.83
CA ALA A 314 -11.43 -10.11 -2.19
C ALA A 314 -10.93 -10.48 -0.79
N GLY A 315 -11.84 -10.64 0.16
CA GLY A 315 -11.44 -10.91 1.53
C GLY A 315 -12.25 -10.07 2.49
N ILE A 316 -11.76 -9.93 3.72
CA ILE A 316 -12.20 -8.89 4.64
C ILE A 316 -11.02 -7.96 4.86
N ASP A 317 -11.08 -6.82 4.18
CA ASP A 317 -9.95 -5.92 4.05
C ASP A 317 -10.11 -4.72 4.97
N ARG A 318 -8.98 -4.25 5.51
CA ARG A 318 -8.95 -3.14 6.44
C ARG A 318 -7.97 -2.05 6.03
N VAL A 319 -8.45 -0.83 5.94
CA VAL A 319 -7.61 0.37 5.81
C VAL A 319 -7.38 1.04 7.18
N PHE A 320 -6.19 1.60 7.39
CA PHE A 320 -5.80 2.31 8.61
C PHE A 320 -5.39 3.75 8.31
N PHE A 321 -6.00 4.67 9.08
CA PHE A 321 -5.76 6.10 9.12
C PHE A 321 -5.16 6.49 10.48
N SER A 322 -4.25 7.47 10.51
CA SER A 322 -3.51 7.82 11.74
C SER A 322 -4.20 8.82 12.66
N GLY A 323 -5.23 9.53 12.18
CA GLY A 323 -6.00 10.52 12.91
C GLY A 323 -7.18 9.94 13.69
N ASP A 324 -7.80 10.77 14.53
CA ASP A 324 -9.04 10.43 15.23
C ASP A 324 -10.23 10.42 14.25
N PHE A 325 -11.20 9.53 14.45
CA PHE A 325 -12.33 9.31 13.53
C PHE A 325 -13.05 10.59 13.08
N PHE A 326 -13.36 11.49 14.02
CA PHE A 326 -14.10 12.72 13.73
C PHE A 326 -13.30 13.78 12.96
N ASN A 327 -12.02 13.54 12.68
CA ASN A 327 -11.23 14.37 11.76
C ASN A 327 -11.52 14.04 10.30
N TYR A 328 -12.17 12.91 10.00
CA TYR A 328 -12.42 12.46 8.64
C TYR A 328 -13.87 12.67 8.23
N LYS A 329 -14.06 13.02 6.96
CA LYS A 329 -15.36 12.98 6.28
C LYS A 329 -15.43 11.72 5.45
N ILE A 330 -16.49 10.92 5.65
CA ILE A 330 -16.73 9.69 4.91
C ILE A 330 -17.96 9.86 4.04
N SER A 331 -17.90 9.37 2.81
CA SER A 331 -19.04 9.35 1.88
C SER A 331 -18.98 8.09 1.02
N TYR A 332 -20.10 7.74 0.41
CA TYR A 332 -20.22 6.61 -0.50
C TYR A 332 -20.90 7.06 -1.80
N ASP A 333 -20.28 6.77 -2.94
CA ASP A 333 -20.89 6.98 -4.24
C ASP A 333 -21.47 5.66 -4.75
N LEU A 334 -22.81 5.62 -4.86
CA LEU A 334 -23.52 4.42 -5.29
C LEU A 334 -23.28 4.05 -6.76
N GLY A 335 -22.93 5.03 -7.61
CA GLY A 335 -22.71 4.82 -9.03
C GLY A 335 -21.38 4.13 -9.32
N SER A 336 -20.31 4.56 -8.65
CA SER A 336 -18.98 3.94 -8.72
C SER A 336 -18.80 2.80 -7.71
N ARG A 337 -19.66 2.72 -6.68
CA ARG A 337 -19.58 1.80 -5.54
C ARG A 337 -18.32 1.98 -4.70
N GLN A 338 -17.93 3.23 -4.49
CA GLN A 338 -16.68 3.57 -3.81
C GLN A 338 -16.96 4.41 -2.57
N TYR A 339 -16.18 4.15 -1.52
CA TYR A 339 -16.11 5.06 -0.39
C TYR A 339 -15.07 6.14 -0.67
N THR A 340 -15.30 7.34 -0.15
CA THR A 340 -14.28 8.37 -0.03
C THR A 340 -14.11 8.73 1.44
N VAL A 341 -12.88 8.64 1.95
CA VAL A 341 -12.47 9.05 3.30
C VAL A 341 -11.49 10.22 3.18
N ALA A 342 -11.96 11.42 3.47
CA ALA A 342 -11.19 12.65 3.38
C ALA A 342 -10.77 13.15 4.75
N ASP A 343 -9.46 13.36 4.96
CA ASP A 343 -8.91 13.96 6.16
C ASP A 343 -9.12 15.48 6.15
N ASN A 344 -9.94 15.98 7.07
CA ASN A 344 -10.20 17.42 7.19
C ASN A 344 -9.08 18.19 7.89
N THR A 345 -8.07 17.50 8.43
CA THR A 345 -6.86 18.11 9.01
C THR A 345 -5.71 18.23 8.02
N GLY A 346 -5.77 17.47 6.91
CA GLY A 346 -4.87 17.56 5.76
C GLY A 346 -3.58 16.75 5.84
N ALA A 347 -3.46 15.79 6.77
CA ALA A 347 -2.29 14.93 6.91
C ALA A 347 -2.31 13.71 5.97
N GLU A 348 -3.48 13.20 5.60
CA GLU A 348 -3.67 11.95 4.83
C GLU A 348 -4.55 12.10 3.58
N GLY A 349 -4.75 13.33 3.08
CA GLY A 349 -5.46 13.58 1.83
C GLY A 349 -6.90 13.06 1.78
N ALA A 350 -7.37 12.76 0.57
CA ALA A 350 -8.67 12.15 0.29
C ALA A 350 -8.50 10.79 -0.38
N ASN A 351 -8.99 9.75 0.28
CA ASN A 351 -8.72 8.36 -0.08
C ASN A 351 -9.97 7.70 -0.63
N VAL A 352 -9.84 7.02 -1.77
CA VAL A 352 -10.90 6.24 -2.41
C VAL A 352 -10.72 4.78 -2.02
N LEU A 353 -11.76 4.17 -1.47
CA LEU A 353 -11.76 2.77 -1.05
C LEU A 353 -12.72 1.96 -1.93
N VAL A 354 -12.20 0.86 -2.47
CA VAL A 354 -12.90 -0.12 -3.29
C VAL A 354 -12.68 -1.49 -2.63
N ASN A 355 -13.73 -2.29 -2.49
CA ASN A 355 -13.66 -3.61 -1.84
C ASN A 355 -12.96 -3.55 -0.47
N ILE A 356 -13.37 -2.60 0.39
CA ILE A 356 -12.87 -2.48 1.76
C ILE A 356 -14.06 -2.61 2.70
N GLU A 357 -13.98 -3.51 3.66
CA GLU A 357 -15.04 -3.74 4.65
C GLU A 357 -14.82 -2.91 5.91
N LEU A 358 -13.56 -2.69 6.30
CA LEU A 358 -13.20 -2.13 7.60
C LEU A 358 -12.30 -0.90 7.48
N ALA A 359 -12.57 0.12 8.30
CA ALA A 359 -11.69 1.27 8.47
C ALA A 359 -11.28 1.41 9.94
N GLY A 360 -9.98 1.54 10.16
CA GLY A 360 -9.36 1.81 11.44
C GLY A 360 -8.85 3.23 11.52
N PHE A 361 -9.18 3.91 12.60
CA PHE A 361 -8.71 5.24 13.00
C PHE A 361 -7.99 5.11 14.33
N LYS A 362 -7.28 6.16 14.75
CA LYS A 362 -6.52 6.17 16.00
C LYS A 362 -7.34 5.77 17.24
N ASN A 363 -8.61 6.17 17.28
CA ASN A 363 -9.50 5.97 18.43
C ASN A 363 -10.76 5.15 18.11
N TYR A 364 -10.90 4.62 16.89
CA TYR A 364 -12.14 3.96 16.46
C TYR A 364 -11.86 2.93 15.37
N ASN A 365 -12.58 1.81 15.38
CA ASN A 365 -12.50 0.79 14.33
C ASN A 365 -13.92 0.31 14.03
N ALA A 366 -14.32 0.30 12.76
CA ALA A 366 -15.68 -0.07 12.38
C ALA A 366 -15.75 -0.56 10.94
N ASN A 367 -16.90 -1.14 10.60
CA ASN A 367 -17.26 -1.40 9.22
C ASN A 367 -17.53 -0.07 8.49
N VAL A 368 -17.04 0.09 7.26
CA VAL A 368 -17.22 1.32 6.47
C VAL A 368 -18.69 1.64 6.22
N ASN A 369 -19.56 0.63 6.10
CA ASN A 369 -21.01 0.80 6.02
C ASN A 369 -21.58 1.42 7.29
N ASP A 370 -21.03 1.13 8.47
CA ASP A 370 -21.55 1.62 9.76
C ASP A 370 -21.13 3.06 10.10
N ILE A 371 -20.10 3.56 9.43
CA ILE A 371 -19.53 4.90 9.64
C ILE A 371 -19.78 5.86 8.48
N THR A 372 -20.46 5.41 7.43
CA THR A 372 -20.91 6.28 6.35
C THR A 372 -22.21 6.98 6.77
N PRO A 373 -22.30 8.31 6.69
CA PRO A 373 -23.46 9.05 7.19
C PRO A 373 -24.66 9.03 6.24
N GLY A 374 -24.47 8.88 4.93
CA GLY A 374 -25.54 9.01 3.95
C GLY A 374 -26.68 7.98 4.11
N VAL A 375 -27.92 8.43 3.95
CA VAL A 375 -29.10 7.57 3.81
C VAL A 375 -29.65 7.71 2.38
N HIS A 376 -29.65 6.62 1.63
CA HIS A 376 -30.12 6.56 0.24
C HIS A 376 -31.65 6.49 0.18
N ARG A 377 -32.25 7.19 -0.80
CA ARG A 377 -33.68 7.13 -1.12
C ARG A 377 -33.91 6.45 -2.47
N PHE A 378 -34.88 5.55 -2.48
CA PHE A 378 -35.30 4.79 -3.65
C PHE A 378 -36.81 4.86 -3.81
N PHE A 379 -37.30 5.04 -5.04
CA PHE A 379 -38.72 5.10 -5.36
C PHE A 379 -39.17 3.94 -6.25
N ASN A 380 -40.24 3.25 -5.86
CA ASN A 380 -40.86 2.21 -6.67
C ASN A 380 -42.06 2.79 -7.44
N ALA A 381 -41.93 2.93 -8.77
CA ALA A 381 -42.99 3.51 -9.60
C ALA A 381 -44.25 2.62 -9.73
N GLN A 382 -44.18 1.33 -9.40
CA GLN A 382 -45.34 0.43 -9.46
C GLN A 382 -46.20 0.52 -8.20
N SER A 383 -45.59 0.55 -7.02
CA SER A 383 -46.31 0.63 -5.73
C SER A 383 -46.48 2.06 -5.20
N GLY A 384 -45.64 2.99 -5.66
CA GLY A 384 -45.53 4.33 -5.08
C GLY A 384 -44.74 4.37 -3.76
N ALA A 385 -44.20 3.23 -3.32
CA ALA A 385 -43.46 3.14 -2.06
C ALA A 385 -42.04 3.67 -2.19
N HIS A 386 -41.49 4.14 -1.07
CA HIS A 386 -40.09 4.51 -0.96
C HIS A 386 -39.33 3.52 -0.08
N LEU A 387 -38.04 3.35 -0.34
CA LEU A 387 -37.09 2.68 0.54
C LEU A 387 -36.01 3.69 0.95
N PHE A 388 -35.72 3.71 2.25
CA PHE A 388 -34.61 4.47 2.82
C PHE A 388 -33.64 3.49 3.48
N THR A 389 -32.36 3.60 3.13
CA THR A 389 -31.32 2.73 3.71
C THR A 389 -30.01 3.46 3.92
N SER A 390 -29.37 3.17 5.06
CA SER A 390 -28.00 3.61 5.37
C SER A 390 -26.95 2.52 5.12
N ASN A 391 -27.39 1.35 4.64
CA ASN A 391 -26.54 0.24 4.29
C ASN A 391 -26.23 0.34 2.79
N ASN A 392 -24.96 0.57 2.44
CA ASN A 392 -24.54 0.79 1.05
C ASN A 392 -24.57 -0.52 0.23
N ASP A 393 -24.42 -1.67 0.88
CA ASP A 393 -24.56 -2.98 0.23
C ASP A 393 -26.02 -3.23 -0.15
N GLU A 394 -26.96 -2.89 0.74
CA GLU A 394 -28.40 -2.92 0.44
C GLU A 394 -28.75 -1.94 -0.68
N ALA A 395 -28.24 -0.71 -0.63
CA ALA A 395 -28.45 0.28 -1.68
C ALA A 395 -27.95 -0.23 -3.05
N SER A 396 -26.78 -0.85 -3.08
CA SER A 396 -26.21 -1.45 -4.29
C SER A 396 -27.06 -2.61 -4.82
N ALA A 397 -27.52 -3.49 -3.94
CA ALA A 397 -28.38 -4.61 -4.31
C ALA A 397 -29.74 -4.14 -4.86
N VAL A 398 -30.35 -3.13 -4.25
CA VAL A 398 -31.62 -2.54 -4.69
C VAL A 398 -31.49 -1.91 -6.08
N LEU A 399 -30.38 -1.20 -6.32
CA LEU A 399 -30.09 -0.61 -7.62
C LEU A 399 -30.01 -1.69 -8.72
N ASP A 400 -29.35 -2.81 -8.42
CA ASP A 400 -29.16 -3.93 -9.36
C ASP A 400 -30.46 -4.71 -9.64
N MET A 401 -31.40 -4.74 -8.70
CA MET A 401 -32.70 -5.40 -8.90
C MET A 401 -33.58 -4.71 -9.95
N GLY A 402 -33.36 -3.41 -10.23
CA GLY A 402 -34.07 -2.65 -11.26
C GLY A 402 -35.55 -2.34 -10.96
N GLY A 403 -36.04 -2.68 -9.75
CA GLY A 403 -37.42 -2.43 -9.31
C GLY A 403 -37.63 -1.06 -8.65
N PHE A 404 -36.55 -0.34 -8.37
CA PHE A 404 -36.57 0.98 -7.75
C PHE A 404 -35.73 1.97 -8.57
N GLN A 405 -36.16 3.22 -8.58
CA GLN A 405 -35.41 4.36 -9.09
C GLN A 405 -34.63 4.98 -7.95
N TYR A 406 -33.32 5.13 -8.10
CA TYR A 406 -32.49 5.84 -7.12
C TYR A 406 -32.74 7.35 -7.23
N GLU A 407 -33.06 8.00 -6.10
CA GLU A 407 -33.37 9.43 -6.03
C GLU A 407 -32.26 10.27 -5.38
N GLY A 408 -31.18 9.63 -4.91
CA GLY A 408 -30.06 10.30 -4.25
C GLY A 408 -29.99 10.04 -2.75
N LEU A 409 -29.14 10.81 -2.07
CA LEU A 409 -29.09 10.87 -0.61
C LEU A 409 -30.26 11.71 -0.10
N ALA A 410 -31.02 11.18 0.84
CA ALA A 410 -32.17 11.84 1.44
C ALA A 410 -31.76 12.80 2.56
N PHE A 411 -30.82 12.36 3.39
CA PHE A 411 -30.28 13.05 4.57
C PHE A 411 -29.07 12.26 5.11
N GLU A 412 -28.40 12.80 6.13
CA GLU A 412 -27.35 12.11 6.86
C GLU A 412 -27.86 11.60 8.23
N ARG A 413 -27.47 10.36 8.57
CA ARG A 413 -27.77 9.74 9.87
C ARG A 413 -26.78 10.17 10.95
N LEU A 414 -27.16 9.96 12.20
CA LEU A 414 -26.29 10.20 13.34
C LEU A 414 -25.25 9.08 13.51
N LEU A 415 -23.97 9.43 13.53
CA LEU A 415 -22.86 8.50 13.81
C LEU A 415 -22.41 8.51 15.29
N ASN A 416 -22.62 9.61 16.01
CA ASN A 416 -22.34 9.69 17.44
C ASN A 416 -23.53 9.17 18.25
N MET A 417 -23.39 8.03 18.93
CA MET A 417 -24.48 7.39 19.65
C MET A 417 -24.83 8.03 21.01
N THR A 418 -24.13 9.10 21.41
CA THR A 418 -24.48 9.83 22.63
C THR A 418 -25.81 10.57 22.38
N ASP A 419 -26.83 10.26 23.18
CA ASP A 419 -28.19 10.83 23.07
C ASP A 419 -28.95 10.50 21.78
N SER A 420 -28.59 9.41 21.09
CA SER A 420 -29.29 8.93 19.89
C SER A 420 -30.51 8.06 20.19
N ILE A 421 -31.46 8.03 19.26
CA ILE A 421 -32.56 7.05 19.24
C ILE A 421 -32.51 6.17 17.99
N ALA A 422 -32.92 4.91 18.14
CA ALA A 422 -32.98 3.95 17.06
C ALA A 422 -34.23 4.20 16.18
N VAL A 423 -34.02 4.33 14.86
CA VAL A 423 -35.10 4.32 13.87
C VAL A 423 -35.30 2.90 13.39
N HIS A 424 -36.50 2.37 13.57
CA HIS A 424 -36.89 1.02 13.24
C HIS A 424 -37.58 0.97 11.87
N ARG A 425 -37.28 -0.05 11.05
CA ARG A 425 -37.91 -0.27 9.75
C ARG A 425 -38.84 -1.48 9.77
N PHE A 426 -39.98 -1.34 9.13
CA PHE A 426 -40.99 -2.37 8.97
C PHE A 426 -41.44 -2.45 7.51
N PHE A 427 -41.51 -3.65 6.95
CA PHE A 427 -41.93 -3.87 5.56
C PHE A 427 -43.35 -4.43 5.47
N ASN A 428 -44.20 -3.83 4.64
CA ASN A 428 -45.52 -4.35 4.31
C ASN A 428 -45.53 -4.96 2.90
N SER A 429 -45.56 -6.29 2.84
CA SER A 429 -45.56 -7.02 1.56
C SER A 429 -46.82 -6.82 0.70
N ALA A 430 -47.92 -6.30 1.25
CA ALA A 430 -49.16 -6.12 0.50
C ALA A 430 -49.14 -4.87 -0.40
N ASN A 431 -48.48 -3.80 0.03
CA ASN A 431 -48.37 -2.55 -0.71
C ASN A 431 -46.92 -2.09 -0.97
N GLY A 432 -45.93 -2.83 -0.47
CA GLY A 432 -44.50 -2.53 -0.63
C GLY A 432 -43.97 -1.43 0.30
N ASP A 433 -44.75 -0.99 1.29
CA ASP A 433 -44.38 0.10 2.18
C ASP A 433 -43.20 -0.25 3.10
N HIS A 434 -42.32 0.72 3.33
CA HIS A 434 -41.27 0.66 4.36
C HIS A 434 -41.53 1.73 5.40
N PHE A 435 -42.18 1.33 6.49
CA PHE A 435 -42.52 2.22 7.59
C PHE A 435 -41.33 2.41 8.53
N LEU A 436 -40.94 3.67 8.73
CA LEU A 436 -39.91 4.10 9.66
C LEU A 436 -40.54 4.80 10.87
N THR A 437 -40.11 4.39 12.07
CA THR A 437 -40.48 5.05 13.33
C THR A 437 -39.39 4.92 14.38
N ALA A 438 -39.30 5.93 15.23
CA ALA A 438 -38.49 5.91 16.45
C ALA A 438 -39.35 5.92 17.73
N ASP A 439 -40.69 5.91 17.61
CA ASP A 439 -41.61 5.84 18.75
C ASP A 439 -41.72 4.39 19.23
N ALA A 440 -41.29 4.16 20.47
CA ALA A 440 -41.32 2.84 21.11
C ALA A 440 -42.74 2.22 21.18
N ASN A 441 -43.79 3.03 21.27
CA ASN A 441 -45.17 2.56 21.27
C ASN A 441 -45.61 2.11 19.87
N GLU A 442 -45.26 2.86 18.82
CA GLU A 442 -45.51 2.45 17.43
C GLU A 442 -44.77 1.14 17.11
N VAL A 443 -43.50 1.03 17.52
CA VAL A 443 -42.71 -0.20 17.39
C VAL A 443 -43.40 -1.38 18.09
N ALA A 444 -43.82 -1.20 19.34
CA ALA A 444 -44.50 -2.26 20.11
C ALA A 444 -45.84 -2.66 19.46
N HIS A 445 -46.60 -1.69 18.96
CA HIS A 445 -47.87 -1.92 18.28
C HIS A 445 -47.69 -2.69 16.96
N LEU A 446 -46.77 -2.26 16.10
CA LEU A 446 -46.50 -2.89 14.80
C LEU A 446 -45.97 -4.32 14.95
N ARG A 447 -45.18 -4.60 16.00
CA ARG A 447 -44.72 -5.96 16.29
C ARG A 447 -45.82 -6.89 16.82
N ALA A 448 -46.87 -6.33 17.42
CA ALA A 448 -47.99 -7.10 17.96
C ALA A 448 -49.13 -7.32 16.94
N LEU A 449 -49.09 -6.61 15.81
CA LEU A 449 -50.05 -6.75 14.73
C LEU A 449 -49.78 -8.02 13.91
N ASP A 450 -50.68 -9.01 14.02
CA ASP A 450 -50.64 -10.19 13.16
C ASP A 450 -51.01 -9.81 11.70
N GLY A 451 -50.07 -9.99 10.77
CA GLY A 451 -50.36 -10.05 9.33
C GLY A 451 -50.28 -8.77 8.50
N GLY A 452 -49.63 -7.70 8.98
CA GLY A 452 -49.46 -6.44 8.21
C GLY A 452 -48.02 -6.08 7.90
N TYR A 453 -47.22 -5.83 8.93
CA TYR A 453 -45.84 -5.38 8.82
C TYR A 453 -44.86 -6.43 9.35
N GLN A 454 -43.77 -6.66 8.61
CA GLN A 454 -42.64 -7.46 9.01
C GLN A 454 -41.56 -6.56 9.59
N TYR A 455 -41.10 -6.84 10.80
CA TYR A 455 -40.03 -6.05 11.42
C TYR A 455 -38.67 -6.40 10.80
N GLU A 456 -37.97 -5.40 10.28
CA GLU A 456 -36.69 -5.58 9.58
C GLU A 456 -35.47 -5.19 10.40
N GLY A 457 -35.65 -4.50 11.54
CA GLY A 457 -34.53 -4.12 12.41
C GLY A 457 -34.46 -2.62 12.69
N VAL A 458 -33.29 -2.21 13.19
CA VAL A 458 -32.90 -0.80 13.29
C VAL A 458 -32.26 -0.42 11.96
N ALA A 459 -32.79 0.60 11.29
CA ALA A 459 -32.29 1.08 10.00
C ALA A 459 -31.10 2.03 10.16
N PHE A 460 -31.15 2.91 11.16
CA PHE A 460 -30.10 3.87 11.51
C PHE A 460 -30.43 4.54 12.85
N GLN A 461 -29.48 5.33 13.35
CA GLN A 461 -29.69 6.21 14.51
C GLN A 461 -30.06 7.62 14.05
N ALA A 462 -30.90 8.28 14.84
CA ALA A 462 -31.33 9.67 14.64
C ALA A 462 -31.47 10.39 15.98
N TYR A 463 -31.88 11.66 15.95
CA TYR A 463 -32.21 12.43 17.15
C TYR A 463 -33.71 12.42 17.42
N GLY A 464 -34.10 12.22 18.67
CA GLY A 464 -35.51 12.24 19.09
C GLY A 464 -36.10 13.63 19.29
N SER A 465 -35.25 14.64 19.40
CA SER A 465 -35.62 16.04 19.60
C SER A 465 -34.61 16.96 18.93
N GLN A 466 -35.02 18.21 18.71
CA GLN A 466 -34.14 19.26 18.20
C GLN A 466 -33.17 19.70 19.29
N VAL A 467 -32.03 19.03 19.38
CA VAL A 467 -30.96 19.33 20.36
C VAL A 467 -29.94 20.34 19.85
N ASP A 468 -29.91 20.58 18.54
CA ASP A 468 -29.02 21.53 17.85
C ASP A 468 -29.78 22.15 16.67
N ASP A 469 -29.52 23.44 16.39
CA ASP A 469 -30.08 24.19 15.27
C ASP A 469 -29.57 23.68 13.90
N ALA A 470 -28.46 22.92 13.89
CA ALA A 470 -27.95 22.24 12.69
C ALA A 470 -28.79 21.01 12.28
N LEU A 471 -29.69 20.53 13.16
CA LEU A 471 -30.55 19.38 12.85
C LEU A 471 -31.79 19.79 12.07
N THR A 472 -32.18 18.94 11.13
CA THR A 472 -33.37 19.11 10.30
C THR A 472 -34.46 18.12 10.72
N ALA A 473 -35.70 18.61 10.84
CA ALA A 473 -36.85 17.75 11.13
C ALA A 473 -37.20 16.89 9.91
N LEU A 474 -37.30 15.57 10.10
CA LEU A 474 -37.80 14.66 9.07
C LEU A 474 -39.31 14.49 9.24
N HIS A 475 -40.08 14.95 8.26
CA HIS A 475 -41.53 14.83 8.24
C HIS A 475 -41.99 13.50 7.67
N ARG A 476 -43.04 12.90 8.24
CA ARG A 476 -43.69 11.67 7.75
C ARG A 476 -45.07 11.99 7.18
N PHE A 477 -45.36 11.39 6.03
CA PHE A 477 -46.64 11.51 5.34
C PHE A 477 -47.19 10.13 5.01
N SER A 478 -48.50 9.96 5.13
CA SER A 478 -49.20 8.72 4.72
C SER A 478 -50.06 8.97 3.49
N ASN A 479 -49.97 8.09 2.50
CA ASN A 479 -50.79 8.18 1.29
C ASN A 479 -52.18 7.60 1.53
N ASN A 480 -53.22 8.41 1.35
CA ASN A 480 -54.60 8.01 1.62
C ASN A 480 -55.17 6.96 0.64
N GLU A 481 -54.52 6.77 -0.51
CA GLU A 481 -54.96 5.84 -1.55
C GLU A 481 -54.21 4.51 -1.51
N THR A 482 -52.89 4.56 -1.31
CA THR A 482 -52.02 3.37 -1.39
C THR A 482 -51.58 2.84 -0.01
N GLY A 483 -51.70 3.66 1.04
CA GLY A 483 -51.25 3.33 2.39
C GLY A 483 -49.73 3.24 2.55
N VAL A 484 -48.95 3.77 1.60
CA VAL A 484 -47.49 3.87 1.70
C VAL A 484 -47.07 5.18 2.38
N HIS A 485 -45.87 5.21 2.92
CA HIS A 485 -45.32 6.37 3.62
C HIS A 485 -44.23 7.07 2.81
N PHE A 486 -44.13 8.37 3.04
CA PHE A 486 -43.12 9.24 2.47
C PHE A 486 -42.45 10.05 3.57
N TYR A 487 -41.15 10.27 3.42
CA TYR A 487 -40.33 10.98 4.40
C TYR A 487 -39.46 12.02 3.70
N THR A 488 -39.39 13.22 4.27
CA THR A 488 -38.50 14.27 3.75
C THR A 488 -38.03 15.24 4.82
N ALA A 489 -36.78 15.67 4.68
CA ALA A 489 -36.17 16.77 5.44
C ALA A 489 -36.22 18.10 4.65
N ASP A 490 -36.57 18.06 3.36
CA ASP A 490 -36.69 19.24 2.52
C ASP A 490 -38.04 19.92 2.76
N ALA A 491 -37.99 21.15 3.26
CA ALA A 491 -39.18 21.94 3.57
C ALA A 491 -40.04 22.26 2.34
N ALA A 492 -39.43 22.47 1.17
CA ALA A 492 -40.17 22.72 -0.07
C ALA A 492 -40.83 21.44 -0.58
N GLU A 493 -40.16 20.28 -0.46
CA GLU A 493 -40.74 18.98 -0.79
C GLU A 493 -41.92 18.65 0.15
N ALA A 494 -41.76 18.87 1.46
CA ALA A 494 -42.82 18.70 2.45
C ALA A 494 -44.06 19.54 2.13
N GLU A 495 -43.90 20.82 1.80
CA GLU A 495 -45.01 21.70 1.44
C GLU A 495 -45.67 21.29 0.11
N ALA A 496 -44.89 20.86 -0.88
CA ALA A 496 -45.42 20.34 -2.13
C ALA A 496 -46.27 19.06 -1.93
N VAL A 497 -45.81 18.15 -1.07
CA VAL A 497 -46.53 16.91 -0.72
C VAL A 497 -47.86 17.22 -0.03
N LYS A 498 -47.89 18.17 0.92
CA LYS A 498 -49.13 18.62 1.58
C LYS A 498 -50.15 19.20 0.60
N LEU A 499 -49.68 19.97 -0.38
CA LEU A 499 -50.55 20.62 -1.37
C LEU A 499 -51.10 19.66 -2.44
N SER A 500 -50.56 18.45 -2.57
CA SER A 500 -50.97 17.47 -3.57
C SER A 500 -52.38 16.89 -3.34
N GLY A 501 -52.87 16.89 -2.10
CA GLY A 501 -54.17 16.33 -1.71
C GLY A 501 -54.22 14.80 -1.51
N TYR A 502 -53.15 14.07 -1.84
CA TYR A 502 -53.08 12.60 -1.69
C TYR A 502 -52.43 12.13 -0.38
N TRP A 503 -51.70 13.04 0.28
CA TRP A 503 -50.86 12.72 1.43
C TRP A 503 -51.38 13.42 2.69
N GLN A 504 -51.50 12.67 3.77
CA GLN A 504 -51.78 13.18 5.10
C GLN A 504 -50.46 13.44 5.84
N ASP A 505 -50.26 14.67 6.33
CA ASP A 505 -49.13 15.02 7.20
C ASP A 505 -49.33 14.38 8.59
N GLU A 506 -48.38 13.54 8.99
CA GLU A 506 -48.36 12.89 10.30
C GLU A 506 -47.40 13.58 11.29
N GLY A 507 -46.75 14.66 10.85
CA GLY A 507 -45.83 15.46 11.67
C GLY A 507 -44.38 15.01 11.58
N ILE A 508 -43.61 15.41 12.59
CA ILE A 508 -42.18 15.12 12.68
C ILE A 508 -42.00 13.69 13.19
N ALA A 509 -41.31 12.85 12.43
CA ALA A 509 -40.96 11.50 12.86
C ALA A 509 -39.74 11.48 13.78
N PHE A 510 -38.67 12.20 13.40
CA PHE A 510 -37.41 12.34 14.12
C PHE A 510 -36.56 13.46 13.47
N TYR A 511 -35.36 13.72 14.00
CA TYR A 511 -34.44 14.76 13.51
C TYR A 511 -33.15 14.13 12.97
N VAL A 512 -32.63 14.68 11.87
CA VAL A 512 -31.49 14.17 11.10
C VAL A 512 -30.47 15.29 10.83
N VAL A 513 -29.29 14.94 10.31
CA VAL A 513 -28.32 15.92 9.82
C VAL A 513 -28.70 16.27 8.38
N GLY A 514 -28.84 17.58 8.11
CA GLY A 514 -29.36 18.12 6.84
C GLY A 514 -28.32 18.26 5.74
#